data_AF-A0A3N4PBQ9-F1
#
_entry.id   AF-A0A3N4PBQ9-F1
#
_cell.length_a   1.000
_cell.length_b   1.000
_cell.length_c   1.000
_cell.angle_alpha   90.00
_cell.angle_beta   90.00
_cell.angle_gamma   90.00
#
_symmetry.space_group_name_H-M   'P 1'
#
loop_
_entity.id
_entity.type
_entity.pdbx_description
1 polymer ?
#
loop_
_entity_poly.entity_id
_entity_poly.type
_entity_poly.pdbx_seq_one_letter_code
_entity_poly.pdbx_strand_id
1 'polypeptide(L)' 'MSKQQKAKETQGYQAKPVMPFCINCQHFTSKVEQVKSAWSVGTYTRESEVRCGIGGFAIKKQGTCNSFTAKIDQ' A
#
# COMPACT_ATOMS: atom_id res chain seq x y z
N MET A 1 0.69 30.76 9.97
CA MET A 1 0.08 29.89 8.92
C MET A 1 0.14 30.59 7.58
N SER A 2 0.59 29.90 6.53
CA SER A 2 0.58 30.44 5.16
C SER A 2 -0.82 30.42 4.54
N LYS A 3 -1.05 31.19 3.47
CA LYS A 3 -2.30 31.13 2.68
C LYS A 3 -2.58 29.70 2.20
N GLN A 4 -1.54 28.98 1.80
CA GLN A 4 -1.63 27.59 1.35
C GLN A 4 -2.04 26.64 2.49
N GLN A 5 -1.52 26.84 3.70
CA GLN A 5 -1.86 26.00 4.86
C GLN A 5 -3.33 26.16 5.24
N LYS A 6 -3.84 27.40 5.30
CA LYS A 6 -5.27 27.66 5.55
C LYS A 6 -6.17 27.04 4.49
N ALA A 7 -5.82 27.16 3.20
CA ALA A 7 -6.59 26.57 2.12
C ALA A 7 -6.66 25.03 2.21
N LYS A 8 -5.54 24.37 2.55
CA LYS A 8 -5.49 22.92 2.77
C LYS A 8 -6.37 22.48 3.95
N GLU A 9 -6.29 23.21 5.06
CA GLU A 9 -7.10 22.95 6.25
C GLU A 9 -8.60 23.11 5.97
N THR A 10 -9.00 24.22 5.33
CA THR A 10 -10.40 24.47 4.97
C THR A 10 -10.96 23.42 4.00
N GLN A 11 -10.14 22.90 3.08
CA GLN A 11 -10.55 21.87 2.13
C GLN A 11 -10.49 20.45 2.71
N GLY A 12 -10.03 20.27 3.94
CA GLY A 12 -9.80 18.93 4.51
C GLY A 12 -8.78 18.12 3.72
N TYR A 13 -7.78 18.79 3.11
CA TYR A 13 -6.77 18.13 2.29
C TYR A 13 -6.02 17.06 3.09
N GLN A 14 -6.13 15.81 2.64
CA GLN A 14 -5.35 14.71 3.19
C GLN A 14 -4.16 14.44 2.28
N ALA A 15 -2.95 14.70 2.77
CA ALA A 15 -1.73 14.47 1.99
C ALA A 15 -1.47 12.98 1.71
N LYS A 16 -1.98 12.10 2.58
CA LYS A 16 -1.82 10.64 2.53
C LYS A 16 -3.16 9.99 2.90
N PRO A 17 -4.18 10.06 2.03
CA PRO A 17 -5.46 9.43 2.32
C PRO A 17 -5.30 7.90 2.27
N VAL A 18 -5.96 7.20 3.17
CA VAL A 18 -6.05 5.73 3.09
C VAL A 18 -7.12 5.38 2.07
N MET A 19 -6.68 5.16 0.83
CA MET A 19 -7.57 4.71 -0.24
C MET A 19 -7.93 3.23 -0.04
N PRO A 20 -9.15 2.79 -0.42
CA PRO A 20 -9.59 1.41 -0.27
C PRO A 20 -8.95 0.50 -1.32
N PHE A 21 -7.62 0.40 -1.30
CA PHE A 21 -6.84 -0.40 -2.22
C PHE A 21 -6.44 -1.72 -1.56
N CYS A 22 -6.30 -2.78 -2.35
CA CYS A 22 -5.91 -4.09 -1.84
C CYS A 22 -4.61 -4.03 -1.03
N ILE A 23 -3.62 -3.21 -1.41
CA ILE A 23 -2.39 -3.03 -0.62
C ILE A 23 -2.64 -2.51 0.81
N ASN A 24 -3.70 -1.71 0.99
CA ASN A 24 -4.14 -1.14 2.26
C ASN A 24 -5.17 -2.03 2.98
N CYS A 25 -5.48 -3.21 2.44
CA CYS A 25 -6.46 -4.13 3.02
C CYS A 25 -5.80 -5.09 4.02
N GLN A 26 -6.45 -5.37 5.15
CA GLN A 26 -5.99 -6.34 6.15
C GLN A 26 -5.73 -7.74 5.56
N HIS A 27 -6.47 -8.11 4.52
CA HIS A 27 -6.34 -9.40 3.85
C HIS A 27 -5.25 -9.43 2.76
N PHE A 28 -4.48 -8.36 2.59
CA PHE A 28 -3.37 -8.32 1.65
C PHE A 28 -2.26 -9.28 2.08
N THR A 29 -1.81 -10.14 1.17
CA THR A 29 -0.63 -10.96 1.38
C THR A 29 0.39 -10.74 0.26
N SER A 30 1.66 -10.76 0.64
CA SER A 30 2.80 -10.65 -0.27
C SER A 30 4.03 -11.25 0.39
N LYS A 31 4.92 -11.84 -0.40
CA LYS A 31 6.23 -12.29 0.04
C LYS A 31 7.28 -11.23 -0.26
N VAL A 32 7.99 -10.76 0.76
CA VAL A 32 9.05 -9.75 0.63
C VAL A 32 10.39 -10.39 0.95
N GLU A 33 11.33 -10.31 0.04
CA GLU A 33 12.67 -10.91 0.17
C GLU A 33 13.76 -9.88 -0.10
N GLN A 34 14.88 -9.96 0.62
CA GLN A 34 16.09 -9.22 0.31
C GLN A 34 16.96 -10.05 -0.63
N VAL A 35 17.17 -9.56 -1.85
CA VAL A 35 17.91 -10.26 -2.89
C VAL A 35 19.23 -9.54 -3.14
N LYS A 36 20.34 -10.27 -3.18
CA LYS A 36 21.64 -9.71 -3.58
C LYS A 36 21.59 -9.32 -5.05
N SER A 37 22.01 -8.11 -5.36
CA SER A 37 22.15 -7.66 -6.73
C SER A 37 23.23 -8.47 -7.45
N ALA A 38 22.96 -8.88 -8.69
CA ALA A 38 23.97 -9.51 -9.54
C ALA A 38 25.00 -8.49 -10.07
N TRP A 39 24.67 -7.19 -10.01
CA TRP A 39 25.42 -6.11 -10.66
C TRP A 39 26.00 -5.10 -9.67
N SER A 40 25.77 -5.30 -8.37
CA SER A 40 26.29 -4.42 -7.32
C SER A 40 26.48 -5.18 -6.01
N VAL A 41 27.26 -4.60 -5.10
CA VAL A 41 27.50 -5.15 -3.75
C VAL A 41 26.26 -5.05 -2.85
N GLY A 42 25.21 -4.34 -3.30
CA GLY A 42 24.00 -4.09 -2.52
C GLY A 42 22.94 -5.20 -2.59
N THR A 43 21.99 -5.14 -1.66
CA THR A 43 20.74 -5.90 -1.72
C THR A 43 19.58 -5.01 -2.15
N TYR A 44 18.61 -5.58 -2.86
CA TYR A 44 17.34 -4.92 -3.15
C TYR A 44 16.18 -5.76 -2.63
N THR A 45 15.09 -5.08 -2.28
CA THR A 45 13.86 -5.73 -1.83
C THR A 45 13.05 -6.16 -3.05
N ARG A 46 12.75 -7.45 -3.14
CA ARG A 46 11.84 -8.02 -4.14
C ARG A 46 10.55 -8.42 -3.45
N GLU A 47 9.45 -7.85 -3.92
CA GLU A 47 8.11 -8.27 -3.51
C GLU A 47 7.52 -9.19 -4.57
N SER A 48 6.93 -10.29 -4.13
CA SER A 48 6.30 -11.31 -4.97
C SER A 48 5.05 -11.87 -4.28
N GLU A 49 4.33 -12.76 -4.97
CA GLU A 49 3.12 -13.40 -4.41
C GLU A 49 2.06 -12.40 -3.90
N VAL A 50 1.87 -11.30 -4.63
CA VAL A 50 0.85 -10.28 -4.31
C VAL A 50 -0.55 -10.87 -4.55
N ARG A 51 -1.22 -11.25 -3.46
CA ARG A 51 -2.44 -12.08 -3.46
C ARG A 51 -3.51 -11.51 -2.52
N CYS A 52 -4.76 -11.91 -2.78
CA CYS A 52 -5.85 -11.74 -1.83
C CYS A 52 -5.84 -12.91 -0.83
N GLY A 53 -5.76 -12.62 0.47
CA GLY A 53 -5.81 -13.64 1.53
C GLY A 53 -7.17 -14.32 1.69
N ILE A 54 -8.26 -13.70 1.23
CA ILE A 54 -9.60 -14.32 1.22
C ILE A 54 -9.75 -15.27 0.03
N GLY A 55 -9.48 -14.77 -1.18
CA GLY A 55 -9.77 -15.49 -2.43
C GLY A 55 -8.60 -16.27 -3.02
N GLY A 56 -7.37 -16.13 -2.52
CA GLY A 56 -6.17 -16.82 -3.01
C GLY A 56 -5.68 -16.41 -4.41
N PHE A 57 -6.38 -15.51 -5.11
CA PHE A 57 -6.02 -15.08 -6.45
C PHE A 57 -5.03 -13.90 -6.46
N ALA A 58 -4.32 -13.73 -7.57
CA ALA A 58 -3.39 -12.62 -7.79
C ALA A 58 -4.15 -11.31 -7.97
N ILE A 59 -3.65 -10.24 -7.35
CA ILE A 59 -4.32 -8.93 -7.35
C ILE A 59 -3.44 -7.85 -7.96
N LYS A 60 -4.07 -6.74 -8.35
CA LYS A 60 -3.38 -5.46 -8.50
C LYS A 60 -3.44 -4.72 -7.17
N LYS A 61 -2.34 -4.05 -6.78
CA LYS A 61 -2.26 -3.30 -5.52
C LYS A 61 -3.33 -2.23 -5.39
N GLN A 62 -3.68 -1.57 -6.50
CA GLN A 62 -4.71 -0.53 -6.60
C GLN A 62 -6.13 -1.09 -6.82
N GLY A 63 -6.32 -2.41 -6.85
CA GLY A 63 -7.65 -3.03 -6.92
C GLY A 63 -8.41 -2.89 -5.59
N THR A 64 -9.69 -3.24 -5.57
CA THR A 64 -10.51 -3.28 -4.36
C THR A 64 -11.64 -4.31 -4.48
N CYS A 65 -12.30 -4.64 -3.37
CA CYS A 65 -13.47 -5.53 -3.35
C CYS A 65 -14.42 -5.17 -2.21
N ASN A 66 -15.61 -5.76 -2.22
CA ASN A 66 -16.65 -5.50 -1.21
C ASN A 66 -16.28 -5.98 0.20
N SER A 67 -15.27 -6.84 0.33
CA SER A 67 -14.75 -7.32 1.61
C SER A 67 -13.53 -6.51 2.08
N PHE A 68 -13.34 -5.29 1.56
CA PHE A 68 -12.23 -4.43 1.98
C PHE A 68 -12.36 -4.07 3.46
N THR A 69 -11.33 -4.40 4.22
CA THR A 69 -11.11 -3.88 5.59
C THR A 69 -9.75 -3.20 5.62
N ALA A 70 -9.70 -1.91 5.98
CA ALA A 70 -8.45 -1.15 6.02
C ALA A 70 -7.51 -1.69 7.09
N LYS A 71 -6.20 -1.77 6.79
CA LYS A 71 -5.17 -1.95 7.81
C LYS A 71 -5.25 -0.77 8.77
N ILE A 72 -5.39 -1.06 10.06
CA ILE A 72 -5.22 -0.05 11.09
C ILE A 72 -3.71 -0.01 11.34
N ASP A 73 -3.04 1.07 10.93
CA ASP A 73 -1.65 1.31 11.33
C ASP A 73 -1.62 1.38 12.87
N GLN A 74 -0.93 0.45 13.52
CA GLN A 74 -0.57 0.54 14.95
C GLN A 74 0.70 1.38 15.11
#